data_AF-A0A8I2Z911-F1
#
_entry.id   AF-A0A8I2Z911-F1
#
_cell.length_a   1.000
_cell.length_b   1.000
_cell.length_c   1.000
_cell.angle_alpha   90.00
_cell.angle_beta   90.00
_cell.angle_gamma   90.00
#
_symmetry.space_group_name_H-M   'P 1'
#
loop_
_entity.id
_entity.type
_entity.pdbx_description
1 polymer ?
#
loop_
_entity_poly.entity_id
_entity_poly.type
_entity_poly.pdbx_seq_one_letter_code
_entity_poly.pdbx_strand_id
1 'polypeptide(L)'
;MKLSQEKDAPVYTLSSKQQPFYNMRLDPTSASAIVTLSRHDPNKHYKAASASTTNSSASSIINNVVGSKDANKNSDSKNWQEVISTTLEEESRRHRPNDGLVALLYPAAAQNVALNRPDDANAIAMAETECTRLVWDDDSGSHFLVHPALATPFCITIERNAAWSRTEYTLEHHESPQHLAKLTRDGTGSGWLEVDTAIAAKIESFFIVDVAVAALLLVAAGDERTAHVETFEPPPLPPTLDTASGDGRSSRLGGRSGKKSSKRKMEAFEIDVESQDGGFAKFEQVTKETRRMLPWPLRAAFKVLGGVFKCFVWCLTIIFKALAAVVVGLARCVGVK
;
A
#
# COMPACT_ATOMS: atom_id res chain seq x y z
N MET A 1 18.78 -27.79 -20.03
CA MET A 1 18.91 -26.48 -19.37
C MET A 1 17.61 -25.72 -19.62
N LYS A 2 16.76 -25.54 -18.60
CA LYS A 2 15.55 -24.72 -18.73
C LYS A 2 15.98 -23.26 -18.71
N LEU A 3 15.84 -22.55 -19.83
CA LEU A 3 15.86 -21.09 -19.85
C LEU A 3 14.70 -20.63 -18.96
N SER A 4 15.00 -20.18 -17.75
CA SER A 4 14.06 -19.42 -16.94
C SER A 4 13.72 -18.16 -17.74
N GLN A 5 12.46 -18.03 -18.15
CA GLN A 5 11.95 -16.75 -18.63
C GLN A 5 12.29 -15.70 -17.56
N GLU A 6 13.03 -14.68 -17.97
CA GLU A 6 13.26 -13.49 -17.18
C GLU A 6 11.88 -12.94 -16.81
N LYS A 7 11.58 -12.91 -15.51
CA LYS A 7 10.29 -12.44 -15.02
C LYS A 7 10.19 -10.96 -15.40
N ASP A 8 9.19 -10.62 -16.21
CA ASP A 8 8.98 -9.24 -16.66
C ASP A 8 8.91 -8.30 -15.44
N ALA A 9 9.51 -7.10 -15.59
CA ALA A 9 9.65 -6.15 -14.50
C ALA A 9 8.25 -5.72 -14.00
N PRO A 10 7.96 -5.75 -12.69
CA PRO A 10 6.66 -5.31 -12.19
C PRO A 10 6.40 -3.84 -12.52
N VAL A 11 5.23 -3.58 -13.11
CA VAL A 11 4.75 -2.25 -13.49
C VAL A 11 3.42 -1.96 -12.79
N TYR A 12 3.41 -0.89 -11.99
CA TYR A 12 2.22 -0.38 -11.31
C TYR A 12 1.69 0.83 -12.08
N THR A 13 0.43 0.81 -12.50
CA THR A 13 -0.20 1.91 -13.24
C THR A 13 -1.34 2.50 -12.43
N LEU A 14 -1.31 3.83 -12.24
CA LEU A 14 -2.41 4.59 -11.66
C LEU A 14 -3.14 5.34 -12.77
N SER A 15 -4.43 5.08 -12.93
CA SER A 15 -5.25 5.69 -13.98
C SER A 15 -6.66 6.01 -13.50
N SER A 16 -7.26 7.03 -14.12
CA SER A 16 -8.70 7.24 -14.08
C SER A 16 -9.39 6.51 -15.23
N LYS A 17 -10.73 6.54 -15.25
CA LYS A 17 -11.53 6.07 -16.40
C LYS A 17 -11.17 6.74 -17.73
N GLN A 18 -10.58 7.93 -17.70
CA GLN A 18 -10.35 8.76 -18.89
C GLN A 18 -8.87 8.81 -19.30
N GLN A 19 -7.94 8.77 -18.35
CA GLN A 19 -6.51 8.88 -18.63
C GLN A 19 -5.65 8.27 -17.51
N PRO A 20 -4.45 7.77 -17.83
CA PRO A 20 -3.44 7.43 -16.83
C PRO A 20 -2.84 8.68 -16.18
N PHE A 21 -2.33 8.52 -14.96
CA PHE A 21 -1.62 9.55 -14.21
C PHE A 21 -0.16 9.16 -13.97
N TYR A 22 0.07 7.98 -13.39
CA TYR A 22 1.40 7.51 -13.03
C TYR A 22 1.66 6.09 -13.51
N ASN A 23 2.92 5.81 -13.80
CA ASN A 23 3.44 4.47 -14.06
C ASN A 23 4.73 4.30 -13.27
N MET A 24 4.79 3.31 -12.38
CA MET A 24 5.97 2.96 -11.63
C MET A 24 6.47 1.59 -12.06
N ARG A 25 7.72 1.52 -12.51
CA ARG A 25 8.40 0.28 -12.89
C ARG A 25 9.50 -0.01 -11.88
N LEU A 26 9.59 -1.26 -11.43
CA LEU A 26 10.75 -1.73 -10.66
C LEU A 26 11.49 -2.77 -11.49
N ASP A 27 12.72 -2.46 -11.85
CA ASP A 27 13.63 -3.39 -12.51
C ASP A 27 14.50 -4.07 -11.45
N PRO A 28 14.26 -5.36 -11.12
CA PRO A 28 15.02 -6.04 -10.09
C PRO A 28 16.49 -6.15 -10.47
N THR A 29 17.37 -5.95 -9.50
CA THR A 29 18.81 -6.22 -9.63
C THR A 29 19.20 -7.37 -8.69
N SER A 30 20.48 -7.77 -8.72
CA SER A 30 20.97 -8.88 -7.88
C SER A 30 20.80 -8.65 -6.37
N ALA A 31 20.77 -7.39 -5.92
CA ALA A 31 20.69 -7.02 -4.51
C ALA A 31 19.59 -5.97 -4.19
N SER A 32 18.99 -5.35 -5.21
CA SER A 32 18.03 -4.27 -5.03
C SER A 32 17.05 -4.17 -6.22
N ALA A 33 16.60 -2.96 -6.57
CA ALA A 33 15.87 -2.67 -7.79
C ALA A 33 16.11 -1.22 -8.24
N ILE A 34 16.07 -0.98 -9.55
CA ILE A 34 15.96 0.36 -10.12
C ILE A 34 14.47 0.71 -10.20
N VAL A 35 14.11 1.89 -9.71
CA VAL A 35 12.73 2.39 -9.65
C VAL A 35 12.63 3.58 -10.58
N THR A 36 11.68 3.50 -11.51
CA THR A 36 11.32 4.63 -12.38
C THR A 36 9.85 4.95 -12.18
N LEU A 37 9.56 6.17 -11.75
CA LEU A 37 8.20 6.73 -11.73
C LEU A 37 8.06 7.72 -12.88
N SER A 38 7.05 7.51 -13.71
CA SER A 38 6.69 8.39 -14.82
C SER A 38 5.29 8.95 -14.61
N ARG A 39 5.11 10.23 -14.93
CA ARG A 39 3.83 10.94 -14.91
C ARG A 39 3.37 11.25 -16.33
N HIS A 40 2.09 11.06 -16.61
CA HIS A 40 1.51 11.44 -17.89
C HIS A 40 1.35 12.97 -17.99
N ASP A 41 1.73 13.56 -19.12
CA ASP A 41 1.57 15.00 -19.37
C ASP A 41 0.07 15.34 -19.49
N PRO A 42 -0.51 16.16 -18.58
CA PRO A 42 -1.92 16.49 -18.61
C PRO A 42 -2.33 17.28 -19.86
N ASN A 43 -1.39 17.91 -20.56
CA ASN A 43 -1.66 18.67 -21.78
C ASN A 43 -1.71 17.78 -23.04
N LYS A 44 -1.40 16.49 -22.90
CA LYS A 44 -1.47 15.52 -24.01
C LYS A 44 -2.71 14.68 -23.85
N HIS A 45 -3.43 14.47 -24.95
CA HIS A 45 -4.56 13.57 -24.96
C HIS A 45 -4.06 12.13 -24.91
N TYR A 46 -4.51 11.36 -23.94
CA TYR A 46 -4.26 9.93 -23.91
C TYR A 46 -5.09 9.25 -24.99
N LYS A 47 -4.42 8.53 -25.91
CA LYS A 47 -5.08 7.59 -26.81
C LYS A 47 -4.84 6.18 -26.26
N ALA A 48 -5.89 5.53 -25.80
CA ALA A 48 -5.80 4.12 -25.39
C ALA A 48 -5.27 3.30 -26.57
N ALA A 49 -4.23 2.50 -26.32
CA ALA A 49 -3.72 1.60 -27.34
C ALA A 49 -4.84 0.64 -27.78
N SER A 50 -5.09 0.56 -29.09
CA SER A 50 -6.03 -0.41 -29.66
C SER A 50 -5.62 -1.82 -29.22
N ALA A 51 -6.58 -2.62 -28.73
CA ALA A 51 -6.38 -3.98 -28.23
C ALA A 51 -5.91 -5.01 -29.28
N SER A 52 -5.36 -4.57 -30.41
CA SER A 52 -4.87 -5.38 -31.52
C SER A 52 -3.35 -5.49 -31.60
N THR A 53 -2.61 -4.96 -30.63
CA THR A 53 -1.13 -5.03 -30.60
C THR A 53 -0.64 -5.54 -29.24
N THR A 54 -1.01 -6.78 -28.91
CA THR A 54 -0.66 -7.40 -27.61
C THR A 54 0.66 -8.18 -27.64
N ASN A 55 1.47 -8.11 -28.71
CA ASN A 55 2.65 -8.98 -28.87
C ASN A 55 4.00 -8.27 -29.06
N SER A 56 4.17 -7.01 -28.67
CA SER A 56 5.49 -6.36 -28.76
C SER A 56 5.73 -5.24 -27.75
N SER A 57 5.47 -5.51 -26.46
CA SER A 57 5.71 -4.53 -25.37
C SER A 57 6.92 -4.87 -24.50
N ALA A 58 7.93 -5.57 -25.03
CA ALA A 58 9.13 -5.96 -24.28
C ALA A 58 10.44 -5.33 -24.79
N SER A 59 10.39 -4.40 -25.76
CA SER A 59 11.62 -3.91 -26.40
C SER A 59 11.53 -2.45 -26.86
N SER A 60 11.36 -1.50 -25.95
CA SER A 60 11.65 -0.08 -26.27
C SER A 60 11.81 0.88 -25.07
N ILE A 61 12.41 0.44 -23.96
CA ILE A 61 12.79 1.35 -22.85
C ILE A 61 14.23 1.07 -22.38
N ILE A 62 15.12 0.74 -23.32
CA ILE A 62 16.57 0.70 -23.08
C ILE A 62 17.15 1.74 -24.03
N ASN A 63 17.28 2.98 -23.55
CA ASN A 63 18.25 3.98 -24.00
C ASN A 63 17.92 5.31 -23.32
N ASN A 64 18.49 5.53 -22.13
CA ASN A 64 18.85 6.89 -21.70
C ASN A 64 19.92 6.92 -20.61
N VAL A 65 20.88 5.99 -20.66
CA VAL A 65 22.17 6.13 -19.97
C VAL A 65 23.23 6.27 -21.07
N VAL A 66 24.00 7.36 -20.99
CA VAL A 66 25.03 7.85 -21.92
C VAL A 66 24.49 8.77 -23.02
N GLY A 67 24.86 10.05 -22.91
CA GLY A 67 24.48 11.09 -23.86
C GLY A 67 24.98 10.85 -25.28
N SER A 68 24.11 11.13 -26.24
CA SER A 68 24.49 11.58 -27.58
C SER A 68 23.30 12.28 -28.24
N LYS A 69 23.61 13.37 -28.93
CA LYS A 69 22.70 14.06 -29.85
C LYS A 69 22.16 13.08 -30.91
N ASP A 70 20.89 13.31 -31.26
CA ASP A 70 20.18 12.85 -32.46
C ASP A 70 20.07 11.33 -32.68
N ALA A 71 18.97 10.72 -32.23
CA ALA A 71 18.20 9.75 -33.03
C ALA A 71 16.89 9.29 -32.34
N ASN A 72 15.80 9.45 -33.08
CA ASN A 72 14.57 8.64 -33.07
C ASN A 72 13.46 8.96 -32.03
N LYS A 73 12.45 9.70 -32.51
CA LYS A 73 11.13 9.87 -31.90
C LYS A 73 10.38 8.52 -31.89
N ASN A 74 10.37 7.83 -30.76
CA ASN A 74 9.29 6.91 -30.43
C ASN A 74 8.07 7.73 -29.99
N SER A 75 6.91 7.52 -30.61
CA SER A 75 5.68 8.29 -30.38
C SER A 75 5.01 8.01 -29.04
N ASP A 76 5.33 6.89 -28.40
CA ASP A 76 4.58 6.37 -27.25
C ASP A 76 5.16 6.82 -25.89
N SER A 77 6.45 7.17 -25.84
CA SER A 77 7.07 7.87 -24.71
C SER A 77 6.85 9.38 -24.74
N LYS A 78 6.26 9.92 -25.82
CA LYS A 78 6.11 11.35 -26.03
C LYS A 78 5.21 12.06 -25.00
N ASN A 79 4.36 11.30 -24.32
CA ASN A 79 3.40 11.84 -23.36
C ASN A 79 3.72 11.48 -21.91
N TRP A 80 4.82 10.75 -21.66
CA TRP A 80 5.25 10.36 -20.33
C TRP A 80 6.50 11.13 -19.94
N GLN A 81 6.49 11.71 -18.74
CA GLN A 81 7.61 12.44 -18.16
C GLN A 81 8.14 11.63 -16.99
N GLU A 82 9.41 11.29 -17.01
CA GLU A 82 10.10 10.69 -15.86
C GLU A 82 10.15 11.72 -14.73
N VAL A 83 9.54 11.40 -13.59
CA VAL A 83 9.45 12.31 -12.43
C VAL A 83 10.34 11.88 -11.29
N ILE A 84 10.60 10.58 -11.10
CA ILE A 84 11.55 10.06 -10.11
C ILE A 84 12.29 8.87 -10.71
N SER A 85 13.60 8.86 -10.50
CA SER A 85 14.51 7.78 -10.90
C SER A 85 15.44 7.52 -9.74
N THR A 86 15.34 6.35 -9.10
CA THR A 86 16.14 6.01 -7.93
C THR A 86 16.48 4.54 -7.90
N THR A 87 17.50 4.19 -7.15
CA THR A 87 17.76 2.81 -6.73
C THR A 87 17.14 2.57 -5.36
N LEU A 88 16.53 1.41 -5.17
CA LEU A 88 16.25 0.92 -3.82
C LEU A 88 17.58 0.57 -3.15
N GLU A 89 17.70 0.93 -1.89
CA GLU A 89 18.82 0.54 -1.06
C GLU A 89 18.72 -0.94 -0.69
N GLU A 90 19.89 -1.53 -0.45
CA GLU A 90 20.01 -2.91 -0.01
C GLU A 90 19.31 -3.12 1.34
N GLU A 91 18.70 -4.29 1.54
CA GLU A 91 17.99 -4.63 2.79
C GLU A 91 18.91 -4.47 4.02
N SER A 92 20.20 -4.77 3.88
CA SER A 92 21.19 -4.65 4.96
C SER A 92 21.39 -3.21 5.44
N ARG A 93 21.13 -2.21 4.58
CA ARG A 93 21.21 -0.77 4.94
C ARG A 93 20.00 -0.29 5.74
N ARG A 94 18.89 -1.03 5.72
CA ARG A 94 17.66 -0.66 6.45
C ARG A 94 17.75 -0.90 7.94
N HIS A 95 18.66 -1.77 8.37
CA HIS A 95 18.80 -2.15 9.77
C HIS A 95 20.00 -1.48 10.44
N ARG A 96 19.94 -1.35 11.76
CA ARG A 96 21.09 -0.90 12.58
C ARG A 96 22.35 -1.70 12.27
N PRO A 97 23.54 -1.06 12.17
CA PRO A 97 23.87 0.31 12.61
C PRO A 97 23.66 1.41 11.55
N ASN A 98 23.02 1.10 10.43
CA ASN A 98 22.86 2.02 9.31
C ASN A 98 21.71 3.03 9.53
N ASP A 99 21.52 3.92 8.56
CA ASP A 99 20.60 5.06 8.63
C ASP A 99 19.13 4.72 8.28
N GLY A 100 18.81 3.44 8.07
CA GLY A 100 17.47 2.98 7.76
C GLY A 100 17.00 3.32 6.34
N LEU A 101 17.87 3.85 5.47
CA LEU A 101 17.45 4.33 4.16
C LEU A 101 16.91 3.20 3.29
N VAL A 102 15.71 3.41 2.74
CA VAL A 102 15.06 2.52 1.77
C VAL A 102 15.25 3.06 0.35
N ALA A 103 15.04 4.36 0.16
CA ALA A 103 15.23 5.04 -1.12
C ALA A 103 15.42 6.55 -0.94
N LEU A 104 16.20 7.16 -1.84
CA LEU A 104 16.30 8.61 -1.97
C LEU A 104 15.38 9.07 -3.11
N LEU A 105 14.25 9.67 -2.77
CA LEU A 105 13.26 10.14 -3.73
C LEU A 105 13.63 11.56 -4.16
N TYR A 106 14.48 11.66 -5.18
CA TYR A 106 14.87 12.93 -5.80
C TYR A 106 14.02 13.20 -7.05
N PRO A 107 13.12 14.20 -7.05
CA PRO A 107 12.40 14.58 -8.25
C PRO A 107 13.34 14.94 -9.41
N ALA A 108 13.14 14.32 -10.58
CA ALA A 108 14.00 14.47 -11.74
C ALA A 108 14.12 15.93 -12.21
N ALA A 109 13.05 16.72 -12.09
CA ALA A 109 13.08 18.15 -12.40
C ALA A 109 14.02 18.93 -11.47
N ALA A 110 13.99 18.66 -10.17
CA ALA A 110 14.90 19.27 -9.20
C ALA A 110 16.34 18.80 -9.41
N GLN A 111 16.55 17.50 -9.62
CA GLN A 111 17.86 16.92 -9.94
C GLN A 111 18.47 17.56 -11.19
N ASN A 112 17.68 17.77 -12.24
CA ASN A 112 18.12 18.45 -13.45
C ASN A 112 18.53 19.91 -13.21
N VAL A 113 17.88 20.63 -12.29
CA VAL A 113 18.30 22.00 -11.93
C VAL A 113 19.69 21.97 -11.30
N ALA A 114 19.93 21.07 -10.34
CA ALA A 114 21.22 20.93 -9.69
C ALA A 114 22.33 20.53 -10.68
N LEU A 115 22.05 19.59 -11.59
CA LEU A 115 23.03 19.12 -12.57
C LEU A 115 23.36 20.15 -13.67
N ASN A 116 22.37 20.93 -14.11
CA ASN A 116 22.58 21.92 -15.18
C ASN A 116 23.15 23.25 -14.69
N ARG A 117 23.12 23.52 -13.39
CA ARG A 117 23.64 24.75 -12.77
C ARG A 117 24.57 24.45 -11.58
N PRO A 118 25.69 23.76 -11.81
CA PRO A 118 26.59 23.33 -10.73
C PRO A 118 27.26 24.51 -9.98
N ASP A 119 27.36 25.68 -10.62
CA ASP A 119 28.00 26.86 -10.04
C ASP A 119 27.01 27.75 -9.25
N ASP A 120 25.70 27.49 -9.35
CA ASP A 120 24.65 28.25 -8.67
C ASP A 120 24.25 27.54 -7.37
N ALA A 121 24.95 27.90 -6.29
CA ALA A 121 24.71 27.33 -4.96
C ALA A 121 23.25 27.47 -4.49
N ASN A 122 22.56 28.54 -4.89
CA ASN A 122 21.16 28.74 -4.51
C ASN A 122 20.25 27.77 -5.28
N ALA A 123 20.49 27.56 -6.58
CA ALA A 123 19.73 26.60 -7.37
C ALA A 123 19.90 25.16 -6.86
N ILE A 124 21.12 24.79 -6.45
CA ILE A 124 21.40 23.49 -5.84
C ILE A 124 20.67 23.36 -4.50
N ALA A 125 20.78 24.35 -3.62
CA ALA A 125 20.11 24.32 -2.32
C ALA A 125 18.59 24.19 -2.47
N MET A 126 17.96 24.91 -3.42
CA MET A 126 16.54 24.75 -3.71
C MET A 126 16.20 23.36 -4.25
N ALA A 127 17.04 22.79 -5.12
CA ALA A 127 16.82 21.43 -5.62
C ALA A 127 16.91 20.38 -4.50
N GLU A 128 17.84 20.56 -3.56
CA GLU A 128 18.02 19.70 -2.39
C GLU A 128 16.82 19.77 -1.43
N THR A 129 16.15 20.93 -1.32
CA THR A 129 14.95 21.05 -0.47
C THR A 129 13.75 20.22 -0.96
N GLU A 130 13.76 19.77 -2.21
CA GLU A 130 12.75 18.87 -2.80
C GLU A 130 13.12 17.38 -2.67
N CYS A 131 14.34 17.07 -2.21
CA CYS A 131 14.82 15.70 -2.10
C CYS A 131 14.31 15.04 -0.81
N THR A 132 13.61 13.92 -0.96
CA THR A 132 12.93 13.25 0.16
C THR A 132 13.56 11.89 0.44
N ARG A 133 13.61 11.48 1.71
CA ARG A 133 14.13 10.16 2.11
C ARG A 133 12.99 9.26 2.57
N LEU A 134 12.90 8.07 1.99
CA LEU A 134 12.08 6.98 2.52
C LEU A 134 12.96 6.13 3.43
N VAL A 135 12.59 5.99 4.70
CA VAL A 135 13.39 5.36 5.75
C VAL A 135 12.56 4.31 6.48
N TRP A 136 13.19 3.21 6.86
CA TRP A 136 12.66 2.21 7.78
C TRP A 136 13.22 2.47 9.18
N ASP A 137 12.35 2.52 10.18
CA ASP A 137 12.74 2.61 11.58
C ASP A 137 12.50 1.27 12.30
N ASP A 138 13.58 0.65 12.78
CA ASP A 138 13.54 -0.62 13.50
C ASP A 138 12.80 -0.51 14.85
N ASP A 139 12.82 0.66 15.51
CA ASP A 139 12.21 0.80 16.85
C ASP A 139 10.68 0.81 16.79
N SER A 140 10.11 1.51 15.80
CA SER A 140 8.66 1.56 15.55
C SER A 140 8.17 0.48 14.57
N GLY A 141 9.06 -0.15 13.82
CA GLY A 141 8.70 -1.10 12.76
C GLY A 141 7.86 -0.44 11.66
N SER A 142 8.13 0.82 11.35
CA SER A 142 7.33 1.64 10.44
C SER A 142 8.20 2.36 9.40
N HIS A 143 7.61 2.67 8.25
CA HIS A 143 8.26 3.47 7.23
C HIS A 143 7.97 4.96 7.47
N PHE A 144 8.99 5.80 7.31
CA PHE A 144 8.89 7.25 7.40
C PHE A 144 9.31 7.91 6.11
N LEU A 145 8.54 8.93 5.70
CA LEU A 145 8.87 9.80 4.59
C LEU A 145 9.36 11.14 5.14
N VAL A 146 10.67 11.35 5.06
CA VAL A 146 11.36 12.53 5.61
C VAL A 146 11.53 13.57 4.51
N HIS A 147 10.80 14.67 4.61
CA HIS A 147 10.84 15.79 3.66
C HIS A 147 11.49 17.03 4.32
N PRO A 148 12.48 17.71 3.68
CA PRO A 148 13.19 18.85 4.27
C PRO A 148 12.28 20.03 4.68
N ALA A 149 11.20 20.26 3.95
CA ALA A 149 10.21 21.30 4.27
C ALA A 149 9.37 21.04 5.55
N LEU A 150 9.50 19.87 6.18
CA LEU A 150 8.74 19.51 7.38
C LEU A 150 9.67 19.29 8.57
N ALA A 151 9.26 19.77 9.75
CA ALA A 151 10.00 19.56 10.99
C ALA A 151 9.97 18.09 11.44
N THR A 152 8.93 17.36 11.03
CA THR A 152 8.66 15.97 11.41
C THR A 152 8.28 15.15 10.19
N PRO A 153 8.64 13.87 10.13
CA PRO A 153 8.36 13.04 8.97
C PRO A 153 6.88 12.61 8.91
N PHE A 154 6.42 12.26 7.72
CA PHE A 154 5.20 11.47 7.60
C PHE A 154 5.48 10.03 8.01
N CYS A 155 4.52 9.40 8.68
CA CYS A 155 4.50 7.97 8.95
C CYS A 155 3.65 7.26 7.89
N ILE A 156 4.12 6.12 7.37
CA ILE A 156 3.33 5.26 6.50
C ILE A 156 2.71 4.15 7.35
N THR A 157 1.39 4.20 7.52
CA THR A 157 0.62 3.21 8.27
C THR A 157 0.06 2.17 7.30
N ILE A 158 0.14 0.89 7.68
CA ILE A 158 -0.35 -0.25 6.90
C ILE A 158 -1.51 -0.91 7.65
N GLU A 159 -2.73 -0.69 7.19
CA GLU A 159 -3.93 -1.30 7.74
C GLU A 159 -4.37 -2.49 6.88
N ARG A 160 -4.36 -3.70 7.46
CA ARG A 160 -4.79 -4.93 6.79
C ARG A 160 -6.16 -5.35 7.27
N ASN A 161 -7.09 -5.43 6.34
CA ASN A 161 -8.44 -5.91 6.61
C ASN A 161 -8.71 -7.25 5.90
N ALA A 162 -8.52 -8.34 6.64
CA ALA A 162 -8.64 -9.70 6.13
C ALA A 162 -10.04 -10.05 5.64
N ALA A 163 -11.09 -9.49 6.25
CA ALA A 163 -12.48 -9.82 5.91
C ALA A 163 -12.90 -9.33 4.52
N TRP A 164 -12.25 -8.28 4.01
CA TRP A 164 -12.47 -7.75 2.66
C TRP A 164 -11.24 -7.91 1.75
N SER A 165 -10.24 -8.68 2.19
CA SER A 165 -8.95 -8.83 1.51
C SER A 165 -8.39 -7.49 1.04
N ARG A 166 -8.43 -6.48 1.90
CA ARG A 166 -8.09 -5.10 1.58
C ARG A 166 -6.92 -4.64 2.43
N THR A 167 -5.93 -4.03 1.81
CA THR A 167 -4.81 -3.39 2.52
C THR A 167 -4.81 -1.91 2.18
N GLU A 168 -4.74 -1.06 3.20
CA GLU A 168 -4.65 0.39 3.07
C GLU A 168 -3.28 0.86 3.53
N TYR A 169 -2.65 1.70 2.71
CA TYR A 169 -1.39 2.36 3.02
C TYR A 169 -1.67 3.86 3.12
N THR A 170 -1.59 4.45 4.31
CA THR A 170 -1.88 5.86 4.56
C THR A 170 -0.60 6.63 4.87
N LEU A 171 -0.47 7.85 4.34
CA LEU A 171 0.64 8.76 4.62
C LEU A 171 0.18 9.81 5.64
N GLU A 172 0.51 9.60 6.91
CA GLU A 172 -0.02 10.33 8.06
C GLU A 172 1.01 11.29 8.65
N HIS A 173 0.54 12.42 9.18
CA HIS A 173 1.37 13.41 9.87
C HIS A 173 0.72 13.78 11.18
N HIS A 174 1.47 13.83 12.28
CA HIS A 174 0.87 14.11 13.59
C HIS A 174 0.29 15.53 13.72
N GLU A 175 0.74 16.48 12.87
CA GLU A 175 0.19 17.85 12.85
C GLU A 175 -1.09 17.97 12.00
N SER A 176 -1.48 16.92 11.26
CA SER A 176 -2.66 16.91 10.42
C SER A 176 -3.61 15.77 10.81
N PRO A 177 -4.90 16.06 11.07
CA PRO A 177 -5.88 15.00 11.33
C PRO A 177 -6.24 14.21 10.06
N GLN A 178 -5.90 14.73 8.88
CA GLN A 178 -6.13 14.10 7.59
C GLN A 178 -4.79 13.58 7.02
N HIS A 179 -4.82 12.45 6.33
CA HIS A 179 -3.65 11.89 5.64
C HIS A 179 -3.41 12.61 4.31
N LEU A 180 -2.15 12.78 3.94
CA LEU A 180 -1.76 13.41 2.68
C LEU A 180 -2.16 12.55 1.47
N ALA A 181 -1.99 11.23 1.59
CA ALA A 181 -2.36 10.28 0.56
C ALA A 181 -2.73 8.93 1.17
N LYS A 182 -3.59 8.18 0.46
CA LYS A 182 -3.99 6.82 0.84
C LYS A 182 -4.08 5.94 -0.39
N LEU A 183 -3.30 4.86 -0.40
CA LEU A 183 -3.36 3.81 -1.40
C LEU A 183 -4.17 2.65 -0.82
N THR A 184 -5.32 2.37 -1.44
CA THR A 184 -6.10 1.16 -1.14
C THR A 184 -5.78 0.09 -2.18
N ARG A 185 -5.36 -1.08 -1.73
CA ARG A 185 -5.16 -2.28 -2.55
C ARG A 185 -6.25 -3.30 -2.20
N ASP A 186 -6.94 -3.80 -3.21
CA ASP A 186 -7.74 -5.02 -3.08
C ASP A 186 -6.86 -6.27 -3.30
N GLY A 187 -7.31 -7.41 -2.78
CA GLY A 187 -6.62 -8.69 -2.88
C GLY A 187 -6.57 -9.27 -4.30
N THR A 188 -7.03 -8.53 -5.31
CA THR A 188 -7.04 -8.96 -6.72
C THR A 188 -5.92 -8.34 -7.55
N GLY A 189 -5.10 -7.46 -6.95
CA GLY A 189 -4.06 -6.74 -7.68
C GLY A 189 -4.54 -5.38 -8.24
N SER A 190 -5.79 -4.97 -8.00
CA SER A 190 -6.31 -3.62 -8.28
C SER A 190 -6.49 -2.77 -7.03
N GLY A 191 -6.74 -1.47 -7.21
CA GLY A 191 -6.76 -0.53 -6.11
C GLY A 191 -6.97 0.89 -6.60
N TRP A 192 -7.00 1.83 -5.67
CA TRP A 192 -7.08 3.25 -5.98
C TRP A 192 -6.23 4.07 -5.02
N LEU A 193 -5.78 5.22 -5.51
CA LEU A 193 -5.02 6.20 -4.76
C LEU A 193 -5.89 7.44 -4.55
N GLU A 194 -5.95 7.91 -3.30
CA GLU A 194 -6.52 9.19 -2.92
C GLU A 194 -5.37 10.12 -2.49
N VAL A 195 -5.37 11.37 -2.96
CA VAL A 195 -4.39 12.39 -2.59
C VAL A 195 -5.14 13.65 -2.17
N ASP A 196 -4.85 14.14 -0.96
CA ASP A 196 -5.42 15.39 -0.47
C ASP A 196 -4.59 16.58 -0.94
N THR A 197 -5.04 17.19 -2.04
CA THR A 197 -4.39 18.38 -2.62
C THR A 197 -4.45 19.62 -1.72
N ALA A 198 -5.41 19.70 -0.79
CA ALA A 198 -5.51 20.83 0.14
C ALA A 198 -4.45 20.75 1.25
N ILE A 199 -4.07 19.54 1.65
CA ILE A 199 -2.91 19.31 2.54
C ILE A 199 -1.61 19.49 1.76
N ALA A 200 -1.51 18.91 0.55
CA ALA A 200 -0.33 19.04 -0.28
C ALA A 200 0.04 20.52 -0.54
N ALA A 201 -0.96 21.39 -0.77
CA ALA A 201 -0.75 22.82 -1.00
C ALA A 201 -0.22 23.60 0.22
N LYS A 202 -0.25 23.02 1.43
CA LYS A 202 0.31 23.64 2.65
C LYS A 202 1.79 23.31 2.86
N ILE A 203 2.32 22.37 2.09
CA ILE A 203 3.72 21.93 2.20
C ILE A 203 4.51 22.73 1.17
N GLU A 204 5.60 23.33 1.60
CA GLU A 204 6.51 24.09 0.73
C GLU A 204 7.35 23.14 -0.15
N SER A 205 6.69 22.46 -1.09
CA SER A 205 7.32 21.57 -2.05
C SER A 205 6.52 21.50 -3.34
N PHE A 206 7.22 21.61 -4.47
CA PHE A 206 6.61 21.49 -5.80
C PHE A 206 6.30 20.04 -6.18
N PHE A 207 7.01 19.08 -5.59
CA PHE A 207 6.96 17.67 -6.00
C PHE A 207 6.42 16.72 -4.93
N ILE A 208 5.84 17.24 -3.84
CA ILE A 208 5.35 16.45 -2.71
C ILE A 208 4.39 15.33 -3.12
N VAL A 209 3.54 15.57 -4.12
CA VAL A 209 2.60 14.57 -4.64
C VAL A 209 3.33 13.43 -5.34
N ASP A 210 4.31 13.73 -6.20
CA ASP A 210 5.09 12.72 -6.92
C ASP A 210 5.85 11.82 -5.93
N VAL A 211 6.44 12.44 -4.89
CA VAL A 211 7.16 11.75 -3.82
C VAL A 211 6.23 10.89 -2.96
N ALA A 212 5.06 11.40 -2.57
CA ALA A 212 4.07 10.65 -1.79
C ALA A 212 3.55 9.42 -2.56
N VAL A 213 3.29 9.59 -3.86
CA VAL A 213 2.89 8.48 -4.76
C VAL A 213 3.99 7.43 -4.82
N ALA A 214 5.24 7.83 -5.06
CA ALA A 214 6.38 6.90 -5.10
C ALA A 214 6.52 6.13 -3.78
N ALA A 215 6.47 6.83 -2.65
CA ALA A 215 6.63 6.22 -1.34
C ALA A 215 5.56 5.15 -1.05
N LEU A 216 4.28 5.47 -1.26
CA LEU A 216 3.19 4.52 -1.03
C LEU A 216 3.28 3.31 -1.96
N LEU A 217 3.60 3.53 -3.23
CA LEU A 217 3.73 2.43 -4.19
C LEU A 217 4.94 1.53 -3.88
N LEU A 218 6.06 2.10 -3.43
CA LEU A 218 7.25 1.35 -3.02
C LEU A 218 7.00 0.51 -1.77
N VAL A 219 6.37 1.10 -0.75
CA VAL A 219 6.01 0.36 0.46
C VAL A 219 5.00 -0.74 0.15
N ALA A 220 3.98 -0.47 -0.66
CA ALA A 220 3.03 -1.50 -1.09
C ALA A 220 3.71 -2.62 -1.87
N ALA A 221 4.62 -2.31 -2.80
CA ALA A 221 5.36 -3.31 -3.56
C ALA A 221 6.29 -4.17 -2.69
N GLY A 222 6.95 -3.57 -1.69
CA GLY A 222 7.76 -4.32 -0.72
C GLY A 222 6.91 -5.18 0.21
N ASP A 223 5.77 -4.66 0.62
CA ASP A 223 4.81 -5.33 1.49
C ASP A 223 4.17 -6.54 0.80
N GLU A 224 3.77 -6.43 -0.47
CA GLU A 224 3.25 -7.54 -1.30
C GLU A 224 4.24 -8.69 -1.43
N ARG A 225 5.55 -8.41 -1.42
CA ARG A 225 6.61 -9.44 -1.47
C ARG A 225 6.80 -10.15 -0.14
N THR A 226 6.49 -9.48 0.96
CA THR A 226 6.74 -9.97 2.32
C THR A 226 5.48 -10.62 2.92
N ALA A 227 4.31 -10.15 2.52
CA ALA A 227 3.03 -10.68 2.93
C ALA A 227 2.81 -12.05 2.28
N HIS A 228 2.92 -13.12 3.06
CA HIS A 228 2.38 -14.42 2.68
C HIS A 228 0.87 -14.30 2.54
N VAL A 229 0.38 -14.12 1.32
CA VAL A 229 -1.05 -14.29 1.01
C VAL A 229 -1.36 -15.76 1.21
N GLU A 230 -1.98 -16.11 2.34
CA GLU A 230 -2.55 -17.44 2.55
C GLU A 230 -3.58 -17.66 1.44
N THR A 231 -3.15 -18.37 0.39
CA THR A 231 -4.02 -18.77 -0.70
C THR A 231 -4.93 -19.83 -0.10
N PHE A 232 -6.16 -19.42 0.22
CA PHE A 232 -7.17 -20.33 0.72
C PHE A 232 -7.42 -21.39 -0.36
N GLU A 233 -6.97 -22.61 -0.09
CA GLU A 233 -7.20 -23.72 -1.00
C GLU A 233 -8.73 -23.91 -1.13
N PRO A 234 -9.29 -23.95 -2.35
CA PRO A 234 -10.72 -24.14 -2.52
C PRO A 234 -11.12 -25.42 -1.78
N PRO A 235 -12.27 -25.41 -1.05
CA PRO A 235 -12.67 -26.56 -0.25
C PRO A 235 -12.68 -27.82 -1.13
N PRO A 236 -12.17 -28.95 -0.62
CA PRO A 236 -12.00 -30.16 -1.40
C PRO A 236 -13.35 -30.55 -2.02
N LEU A 237 -13.34 -30.78 -3.33
CA LEU A 237 -14.50 -31.30 -4.04
C LEU A 237 -14.93 -32.61 -3.34
N PRO A 238 -16.24 -32.82 -3.10
CA PRO A 238 -16.71 -34.05 -2.48
C PRO A 238 -16.25 -35.25 -3.31
N PRO A 239 -15.84 -36.36 -2.67
CA PRO A 239 -15.32 -37.53 -3.38
C PRO A 239 -16.39 -38.05 -4.34
N THR A 240 -16.07 -38.03 -5.64
CA THR A 240 -16.84 -38.78 -6.62
C THR A 240 -16.63 -40.26 -6.33
N LEU A 241 -17.71 -40.97 -6.02
CA LEU A 241 -17.71 -42.41 -5.87
C LEU A 241 -17.26 -43.05 -7.19
N ASP A 242 -16.01 -43.49 -7.23
CA ASP A 242 -15.49 -44.37 -8.27
C ASP A 242 -16.12 -45.76 -8.10
N THR A 243 -17.19 -46.02 -8.84
CA THR A 243 -17.60 -47.40 -9.14
C THR A 243 -16.62 -47.97 -10.16
N ALA A 244 -15.66 -48.76 -9.65
CA ALA A 244 -14.79 -49.59 -10.45
C ALA A 244 -15.60 -50.65 -11.22
N SER A 245 -15.45 -50.69 -12.55
CA SER A 245 -15.47 -51.94 -13.33
C SER A 245 -15.02 -51.70 -14.77
N GLY A 246 -13.88 -52.32 -15.13
CA GLY A 246 -13.74 -53.09 -16.37
C GLY A 246 -13.52 -52.37 -17.70
N ASP A 247 -12.26 -52.41 -18.13
CA ASP A 247 -11.81 -52.93 -19.44
C ASP A 247 -12.11 -52.16 -20.75
N GLY A 248 -11.03 -51.84 -21.47
CA GLY A 248 -10.94 -52.12 -22.90
C GLY A 248 -11.58 -51.19 -23.93
N ARG A 249 -10.69 -50.50 -24.65
CA ARG A 249 -10.74 -50.15 -26.10
C ARG A 249 -11.20 -48.75 -26.53
N SER A 250 -10.27 -48.15 -27.25
CA SER A 250 -10.37 -47.05 -28.21
C SER A 250 -11.66 -46.97 -29.02
N SER A 251 -12.13 -45.75 -29.30
CA SER A 251 -12.33 -45.28 -30.68
C SER A 251 -12.77 -43.81 -30.73
N ARG A 252 -12.57 -43.26 -31.92
CA ARG A 252 -12.67 -41.87 -32.38
C ARG A 252 -14.12 -41.35 -32.46
N LEU A 253 -14.19 -40.04 -32.73
CA LEU A 253 -15.21 -39.26 -33.49
C LEU A 253 -16.30 -38.53 -32.70
N GLY A 254 -16.14 -37.19 -32.66
CA GLY A 254 -16.98 -36.18 -33.32
C GLY A 254 -18.51 -36.22 -33.15
N GLY A 255 -19.10 -35.06 -32.81
CA GLY A 255 -20.52 -34.82 -33.05
C GLY A 255 -21.10 -33.61 -32.33
N ARG A 256 -21.56 -32.61 -33.12
CA ARG A 256 -22.32 -31.43 -32.69
C ARG A 256 -23.72 -31.80 -32.17
N SER A 257 -24.27 -30.83 -31.41
CA SER A 257 -25.70 -30.45 -31.31
C SER A 257 -26.59 -31.18 -30.30
N GLY A 258 -27.33 -30.40 -29.49
CA GLY A 258 -28.69 -30.79 -29.09
C GLY A 258 -29.19 -30.47 -27.67
N LYS A 259 -29.39 -29.19 -27.35
CA LYS A 259 -30.56 -28.59 -26.64
C LYS A 259 -31.53 -29.54 -25.88
N LYS A 260 -31.63 -29.43 -24.53
CA LYS A 260 -32.88 -29.16 -23.77
C LYS A 260 -32.74 -29.15 -22.23
N SER A 261 -33.14 -28.02 -21.65
CA SER A 261 -33.91 -27.78 -20.41
C SER A 261 -34.03 -28.86 -19.32
N SER A 262 -33.69 -28.51 -18.07
CA SER A 262 -34.57 -28.78 -16.92
C SER A 262 -34.28 -27.87 -15.71
N LYS A 263 -35.30 -27.06 -15.40
CA LYS A 263 -35.68 -26.40 -14.14
C LYS A 263 -34.67 -26.27 -12.98
N ARG A 264 -34.31 -25.01 -12.72
CA ARG A 264 -34.12 -24.46 -11.36
C ARG A 264 -35.41 -24.61 -10.56
N LYS A 265 -35.32 -25.13 -9.34
CA LYS A 265 -36.32 -24.93 -8.29
C LYS A 265 -35.67 -24.05 -7.23
N MET A 266 -36.12 -22.81 -7.19
CA MET A 266 -35.76 -21.80 -6.21
C MET A 266 -36.64 -22.05 -5.00
N GLU A 267 -36.06 -22.52 -3.90
CA GLU A 267 -36.70 -22.47 -2.59
C GLU A 267 -35.98 -21.38 -1.80
N ALA A 268 -36.67 -20.25 -1.70
CA ALA A 268 -36.35 -19.16 -0.80
C ALA A 268 -36.40 -19.71 0.62
N PHE A 269 -35.26 -19.69 1.30
CA PHE A 269 -35.25 -19.68 2.76
C PHE A 269 -35.14 -18.22 3.18
N GLU A 270 -36.23 -17.75 3.78
CA GLU A 270 -36.33 -16.48 4.49
C GLU A 270 -35.17 -16.41 5.48
N ILE A 271 -34.23 -15.49 5.22
CA ILE A 271 -33.21 -15.14 6.20
C ILE A 271 -33.88 -14.21 7.19
N ASP A 272 -33.98 -14.73 8.41
CA ASP A 272 -34.43 -14.03 9.60
C ASP A 272 -33.51 -12.83 9.86
N VAL A 273 -34.06 -11.62 9.76
CA VAL A 273 -33.37 -10.36 10.03
C VAL A 273 -33.69 -9.97 11.46
N GLU A 274 -33.18 -10.74 12.43
CA GLU A 274 -33.19 -10.31 13.83
C GLU A 274 -32.08 -11.02 14.64
N SER A 275 -30.96 -10.31 14.85
CA SER A 275 -30.11 -10.38 16.06
C SER A 275 -28.80 -9.60 15.82
N GLN A 276 -28.97 -8.29 15.76
CA GLN A 276 -27.89 -7.34 15.94
C GLN A 276 -27.64 -7.23 17.45
N ASP A 277 -26.79 -8.11 18.01
CA ASP A 277 -26.15 -7.94 19.33
C ASP A 277 -25.14 -9.08 19.57
N GLY A 278 -23.90 -8.93 19.06
CA GLY A 278 -22.86 -9.95 19.27
C GLY A 278 -21.40 -9.49 19.16
N GLY A 279 -21.15 -8.20 18.91
CA GLY A 279 -19.81 -7.67 18.63
C GLY A 279 -18.79 -7.83 19.77
N PHE A 280 -19.24 -7.84 21.03
CA PHE A 280 -18.33 -7.92 22.17
C PHE A 280 -17.84 -9.34 22.48
N ALA A 281 -18.66 -10.37 22.27
CA ALA A 281 -18.29 -11.75 22.58
C ALA A 281 -17.20 -12.29 21.63
N LYS A 282 -17.24 -11.88 20.36
CA LYS A 282 -16.27 -12.32 19.33
C LYS A 282 -14.88 -11.71 19.54
N PHE A 283 -14.81 -10.47 20.02
CA PHE A 283 -13.54 -9.79 20.33
C PHE A 283 -12.85 -10.41 21.57
N GLU A 284 -13.61 -10.82 22.59
CA GLU A 284 -13.08 -11.47 23.78
C GLU A 284 -12.54 -12.89 23.47
N GLN A 285 -13.18 -13.61 22.55
CA GLN A 285 -12.77 -14.95 22.13
C GLN A 285 -11.46 -14.93 21.34
N VAL A 286 -11.33 -14.00 20.39
CA VAL A 286 -10.10 -13.81 19.60
C VAL A 286 -8.95 -13.38 20.52
N THR A 287 -9.18 -12.45 21.44
CA THR A 287 -8.15 -12.00 22.42
C THR A 287 -7.69 -13.13 23.35
N LYS A 288 -8.58 -14.08 23.70
CA LYS A 288 -8.25 -15.26 24.51
C LYS A 288 -7.40 -16.29 23.75
N GLU A 289 -7.62 -16.46 22.45
CA GLU A 289 -6.82 -17.38 21.61
C GLU A 289 -5.43 -16.83 21.32
N THR A 290 -5.29 -15.54 20.97
CA THR A 290 -3.97 -14.92 20.74
C THR A 290 -3.10 -14.95 22.01
N ARG A 291 -3.72 -14.82 23.20
CA ARG A 291 -3.02 -14.90 24.49
C ARG A 291 -2.47 -16.31 24.80
N ARG A 292 -3.08 -17.37 24.25
CA ARG A 292 -2.60 -18.75 24.38
C ARG A 292 -1.44 -19.06 23.45
N MET A 293 -1.22 -18.28 22.39
CA MET A 293 -0.13 -18.50 21.43
C MET A 293 1.19 -17.80 21.80
N LEU A 294 1.24 -17.04 22.91
CA LEU A 294 2.41 -16.27 23.31
C LEU A 294 3.31 -16.99 24.35
N PRO A 295 4.65 -16.83 24.28
CA PRO A 295 5.61 -17.33 25.26
C PRO A 295 5.28 -16.89 26.70
N TRP A 296 5.63 -17.73 27.68
CA TRP A 296 5.26 -17.55 29.09
C TRP A 296 5.59 -16.16 29.69
N PRO A 297 6.74 -15.51 29.37
CA PRO A 297 7.06 -14.17 29.90
C PRO A 297 6.11 -13.08 29.42
N LEU A 298 5.66 -13.13 28.16
CA LEU A 298 4.72 -12.16 27.60
C LEU A 298 3.34 -12.24 28.27
N ARG A 299 2.90 -13.44 28.68
CA ARG A 299 1.63 -13.62 29.41
C ARG A 299 1.63 -12.94 30.78
N ALA A 300 2.79 -12.89 31.45
CA ALA A 300 2.95 -12.20 32.72
C ALA A 300 2.87 -10.66 32.52
N ALA A 301 3.52 -10.14 31.48
CA ALA A 301 3.48 -8.71 31.13
C ALA A 301 2.05 -8.21 30.87
N PHE A 302 1.24 -8.95 30.09
CA PHE A 302 -0.17 -8.58 29.86
C PHE A 302 -1.03 -8.63 31.13
N LYS A 303 -0.67 -9.47 32.12
CA LYS A 303 -1.38 -9.56 33.41
C LYS A 303 -1.07 -8.35 34.30
N VAL A 304 0.19 -7.92 34.31
CA VAL A 304 0.64 -6.71 35.01
C VAL A 304 0.01 -5.46 34.37
N LEU A 305 0.04 -5.37 33.04
CA LEU A 305 -0.53 -4.25 32.30
C LEU A 305 -2.05 -4.09 32.54
N GLY A 306 -2.79 -5.21 32.55
CA GLY A 306 -4.22 -5.20 32.90
C GLY A 306 -4.49 -4.76 34.36
N GLY A 307 -3.60 -5.11 35.29
CA GLY A 307 -3.69 -4.64 36.68
C GLY A 307 -3.45 -3.14 36.83
N VAL A 308 -2.44 -2.61 36.14
CA VAL A 308 -2.13 -1.17 36.11
C VAL A 308 -3.27 -0.37 35.48
N PHE A 309 -3.84 -0.86 34.37
CA PHE A 309 -5.00 -0.22 33.74
C PHE A 309 -6.21 -0.17 34.68
N LYS A 310 -6.50 -1.27 35.40
CA LYS A 310 -7.62 -1.30 36.36
C LYS A 310 -7.41 -0.34 37.52
N CYS A 311 -6.16 -0.18 37.99
CA CYS A 311 -5.79 0.81 39.00
C CYS A 311 -6.00 2.24 38.49
N PHE A 312 -5.57 2.53 37.25
CA PHE A 312 -5.72 3.84 36.63
C PHE A 312 -7.19 4.24 36.46
N VAL A 313 -8.02 3.33 35.97
CA VAL A 313 -9.48 3.54 35.85
C VAL A 313 -10.09 3.79 37.23
N TRP A 314 -9.67 3.07 38.27
CA TRP A 314 -10.18 3.27 39.63
C TRP A 314 -9.79 4.65 40.19
N CYS A 315 -8.53 5.07 40.01
CA CYS A 315 -8.08 6.42 40.38
C CYS A 315 -8.88 7.51 39.66
N LEU A 316 -9.09 7.38 38.34
CA LEU A 316 -9.93 8.31 37.58
C LEU A 316 -11.35 8.38 38.12
N THR A 317 -11.98 7.24 38.44
CA THR A 317 -13.34 7.25 39.01
C THR A 317 -13.43 7.98 40.36
N ILE A 318 -12.39 7.89 41.20
CA ILE A 318 -12.33 8.62 42.47
C ILE A 318 -12.20 10.12 42.21
N ILE A 319 -11.31 10.53 41.30
CA ILE A 319 -11.12 11.94 40.94
C ILE A 319 -12.42 12.54 40.40
N PHE A 320 -13.11 11.84 39.50
CA PHE A 320 -14.40 12.31 38.96
C PHE A 320 -15.48 12.43 40.05
N LYS A 321 -15.56 11.49 40.99
CA LYS A 321 -16.49 11.59 42.13
C LYS A 321 -16.15 12.76 43.05
N ALA A 322 -14.87 13.03 43.27
CA ALA A 322 -14.42 14.17 44.06
C ALA A 322 -14.74 15.50 43.37
N LEU A 323 -14.46 15.63 42.07
CA LEU A 323 -14.80 16.82 41.27
C LEU A 323 -16.31 17.06 41.24
N ALA A 324 -17.11 16.01 41.04
CA ALA A 324 -18.56 16.10 41.09
C ALA A 324 -19.06 16.60 42.46
N ALA A 325 -18.47 16.13 43.56
CA ALA A 325 -18.83 16.58 44.90
C ALA A 325 -18.46 18.06 45.13
N VAL A 326 -17.32 18.53 44.61
CA VAL A 326 -16.93 19.94 44.65
C VAL A 326 -17.89 20.81 43.85
N VAL A 327 -18.25 20.39 42.63
CA VAL A 327 -19.20 21.13 41.78
C VAL A 327 -20.58 21.19 42.42
N VAL A 328 -21.09 20.10 43.00
CA VAL A 328 -22.36 20.09 43.74
C VAL A 328 -22.31 20.98 44.99
N GLY A 329 -21.18 20.98 45.71
CA GLY A 329 -20.96 21.86 46.84
C GLY A 329 -20.98 23.34 46.44
N LEU A 330 -20.28 23.71 45.37
CA LEU A 330 -20.25 25.07 44.84
C LEU A 330 -21.61 25.49 44.28
N ALA A 331 -22.33 24.61 43.58
CA ALA A 331 -23.67 24.89 43.08
C ALA A 331 -24.66 25.20 44.22
N ARG A 332 -24.56 24.48 45.34
CA ARG A 332 -25.35 24.77 46.56
C ARG A 332 -24.96 26.08 47.25
N CYS A 333 -23.68 26.47 47.19
CA CYS A 333 -23.22 27.76 47.73
C CYS A 333 -23.67 28.96 46.89
N VAL A 334 -23.91 28.78 45.59
CA VAL A 334 -24.36 29.84 44.67
C VAL A 334 -25.90 29.90 44.57
N GLY A 335 -26.62 29.06 45.32
CA GLY A 335 -28.08 29.09 45.36
C GLY A 335 -28.76 28.53 44.11
N VAL A 336 -28.02 27.79 43.28
CA VAL A 336 -28.59 27.04 42.16
C VAL A 336 -29.20 25.76 42.73
N LYS A 337 -30.54 25.72 42.77
CA LYS A 337 -31.30 24.50 43.10
C LYS A 337 -31.35 23.56 41.92
#